data_AF-A0A0M0JGX5-F1
#
_entry.id   AF-A0A0M0JGX5-F1
#
_cell.length_a   1.000
_cell.length_b   1.000
_cell.length_c   1.000
_cell.angle_alpha   90.00
_cell.angle_beta   90.00
_cell.angle_gamma   90.00
#
_symmetry.space_group_name_H-M   'P 1'
#
loop_
_entity.id
_entity.type
_entity.pdbx_description
1 polymer ?
#
loop_
_entity_poly.entity_id
_entity_poly.type
_entity_poly.pdbx_seq_one_letter_code
_entity_poly.pdbx_strand_id
1 'polypeptide(L)'
;MTREETSDGAGSAPPPPLAPASDGGVDFWWIKPQRECASALERCTLRRQNHGPHKNSPGHSAALFAPLAALLDEETGANDDILFGLERTVHGVWRATVRRREQSQCFYLLLVWQEAWTSNVLASTKFIEGKLLYQKSPNGTEFFACPYRIQNEEITVHFEREELFTDVLPPARFKLGCDTAPKSGVV
;
A
#
# COMPACT_ATOMS: atom_id res chain seq x y z
N MET A 1 -0.94 52.18 -39.41
CA MET A 1 -2.01 51.30 -38.90
C MET A 1 -1.41 49.91 -38.74
N THR A 2 -1.01 49.64 -37.50
CA THR A 2 -0.36 48.43 -36.99
C THR A 2 -1.39 47.31 -36.84
N ARG A 3 -1.02 46.08 -37.20
CA ARG A 3 -1.56 44.86 -36.59
C ARG A 3 -0.43 43.85 -36.48
N GLU A 4 0.10 43.75 -35.26
CA GLU A 4 0.92 42.63 -34.79
C GLU A 4 -0.03 41.47 -34.48
N GLU A 5 0.23 40.30 -35.06
CA GLU A 5 -0.39 39.04 -34.65
C GLU A 5 0.44 38.44 -33.52
N THR A 6 -0.05 38.56 -32.28
CA THR A 6 0.48 37.85 -31.13
C THR A 6 -0.07 36.42 -31.10
N SER A 7 0.80 35.48 -31.44
CA SER A 7 0.74 34.09 -31.02
C SER A 7 1.06 34.02 -29.53
N ASP A 8 0.12 33.54 -28.70
CA ASP A 8 0.46 32.93 -27.42
C ASP A 8 -0.58 31.86 -27.07
N GLY A 9 -0.26 30.63 -27.47
CA GLY A 9 -0.89 29.43 -26.94
C GLY A 9 -0.42 29.23 -25.51
N ALA A 10 -1.23 29.67 -24.55
CA ALA A 10 -1.01 29.45 -23.13
C ALA A 10 -1.05 27.94 -22.81
N GLY A 11 0.12 27.30 -22.86
CA GLY A 11 0.35 26.00 -22.24
C GLY A 11 0.21 26.17 -20.73
N SER A 12 -0.93 25.76 -20.17
CA SER A 12 -1.15 25.75 -18.73
C SER A 12 -0.04 24.93 -18.06
N ALA A 13 0.82 25.60 -17.30
CA ALA A 13 1.83 24.93 -16.49
C ALA A 13 1.15 23.89 -15.58
N PRO A 14 1.79 22.72 -15.36
CA PRO A 14 1.26 21.74 -14.42
C PRO A 14 1.13 22.39 -13.04
N PRO A 15 0.04 22.13 -12.30
CA PRO A 15 -0.14 22.70 -10.98
C PRO A 15 1.04 22.30 -10.08
N PRO A 16 1.51 23.22 -9.22
CA PRO A 16 2.62 22.94 -8.32
C PRO A 16 2.31 21.70 -7.47
N PRO A 17 3.33 20.94 -7.05
CA PRO A 17 3.13 19.85 -6.09
C PRO A 17 2.43 20.43 -4.85
N LEU A 18 1.25 19.90 -4.55
CA LEU A 18 0.54 20.20 -3.31
C LEU A 18 1.46 19.79 -2.14
N ALA A 19 1.57 20.68 -1.15
CA ALA A 19 2.33 20.42 0.06
C ALA A 19 1.87 19.11 0.73
N PRO A 20 2.78 18.35 1.37
CA PRO A 20 2.38 17.21 2.20
C PRO A 20 1.40 17.68 3.28
N ALA A 21 0.46 16.80 3.66
CA ALA A 21 -0.48 17.07 4.74
C ALA A 21 0.31 17.45 6.01
N SER A 22 -0.07 18.59 6.62
CA SER A 22 0.68 19.28 7.66
C SER A 22 0.69 18.60 9.04
N ASP A 23 0.09 17.40 9.18
CA ASP A 23 -0.20 16.78 10.48
C ASP A 23 0.65 15.54 10.78
N GLY A 24 1.71 15.27 10.01
CA GLY A 24 2.67 14.19 10.30
C GLY A 24 2.15 12.75 10.10
N GLY A 25 0.84 12.56 9.91
CA GLY A 25 0.22 11.25 9.75
C GLY A 25 0.28 10.66 8.34
N VAL A 26 0.21 9.33 8.25
CA VAL A 26 0.11 8.54 7.02
C VAL A 26 -1.29 8.65 6.44
N ASP A 27 -1.38 9.23 5.25
CA ASP A 27 -2.63 9.42 4.51
C ASP A 27 -2.72 8.42 3.34
N PHE A 28 -3.94 8.04 2.96
CA PHE A 28 -4.18 7.11 1.86
C PHE A 28 -5.39 7.52 1.01
N TRP A 29 -5.34 7.14 -0.27
CA TRP A 29 -6.38 7.43 -1.25
C TRP A 29 -6.41 6.38 -2.36
N TRP A 30 -7.49 6.38 -3.13
CA TRP A 30 -7.68 5.44 -4.22
C TRP A 30 -6.93 5.86 -5.48
N ILE A 31 -6.13 4.96 -6.03
CA ILE A 31 -5.67 5.06 -7.42
C ILE A 31 -6.69 4.31 -8.25
N LYS A 32 -7.30 4.99 -9.22
CA LYS A 32 -8.38 4.44 -10.04
C LYS A 32 -7.86 4.07 -11.44
N PRO A 33 -8.43 3.05 -12.10
CA PRO A 33 -8.22 2.86 -13.52
C PRO A 33 -8.95 3.95 -14.33
N GLN A 34 -8.61 4.07 -15.61
CA GLN A 34 -9.37 4.87 -16.56
C GLN A 34 -10.74 4.20 -16.81
N ARG A 35 -11.78 5.03 -16.97
CA ARG A 35 -13.16 4.56 -17.15
C ARG A 35 -13.30 3.69 -18.40
N GLU A 36 -12.63 4.07 -19.49
CA GLU A 36 -12.69 3.40 -20.78
C GLU A 36 -11.62 2.29 -20.92
N CYS A 37 -10.64 2.23 -20.01
CA CYS A 37 -9.52 1.29 -20.09
C CYS A 37 -9.08 0.83 -18.71
N ALA A 38 -9.62 -0.30 -18.25
CA ALA A 38 -9.35 -0.84 -16.91
C ALA A 38 -7.87 -1.23 -16.68
N SER A 39 -7.11 -1.47 -17.75
CA SER A 39 -5.68 -1.78 -17.69
C SER A 39 -4.78 -0.54 -17.62
N ALA A 40 -5.35 0.67 -17.73
CA ALA A 40 -4.62 1.93 -17.63
C ALA A 40 -5.03 2.68 -16.36
N LEU A 41 -4.08 3.34 -15.70
CA LEU A 41 -4.34 4.15 -14.51
C LEU A 41 -4.83 5.56 -14.88
N GLU A 42 -5.82 6.06 -14.14
CA GLU A 42 -6.23 7.46 -14.17
C GLU A 42 -5.18 8.31 -13.45
N ARG A 43 -4.31 8.98 -14.22
CA ARG A 43 -3.16 9.73 -13.72
C ARG A 43 -3.56 10.82 -12.71
N CYS A 44 -4.73 11.42 -12.88
CA CYS A 44 -5.24 12.44 -11.96
C CYS A 44 -5.51 11.91 -10.54
N THR A 45 -5.62 10.58 -10.37
CA THR A 45 -5.83 9.93 -9.07
C THR A 45 -4.54 9.44 -8.40
N LEU A 46 -3.37 9.66 -9.02
CA LEU A 46 -2.08 9.37 -8.38
C LEU A 46 -1.81 10.28 -7.17
N ARG A 47 -2.45 11.44 -7.11
CA ARG A 47 -2.42 12.36 -5.96
C ARG A 47 -3.78 12.35 -5.27
N ARG A 48 -3.81 12.64 -3.97
CA ARG A 48 -5.05 12.78 -3.22
C ARG A 48 -5.87 13.96 -3.74
N GLN A 49 -7.16 13.73 -3.95
CA GLN A 49 -8.18 14.67 -4.42
C GLN A 49 -9.42 14.50 -3.55
N ASN A 50 -9.75 15.53 -2.79
CA ASN A 50 -10.90 15.51 -1.87
C ASN A 50 -12.22 15.90 -2.56
N HIS A 51 -12.15 16.52 -3.73
CA HIS A 51 -13.29 17.06 -4.47
C HIS A 51 -13.13 16.87 -5.99
N GLY A 52 -14.20 17.14 -6.73
CA GLY A 52 -14.19 17.14 -8.20
C GLY A 52 -14.33 15.74 -8.83
N PRO A 53 -14.24 15.67 -10.18
CA PRO A 53 -14.50 14.44 -10.95
C PRO A 53 -13.51 13.31 -10.64
N HIS A 54 -12.31 13.64 -10.15
CA HIS A 54 -11.28 12.68 -9.77
C HIS A 54 -11.18 12.47 -8.26
N LYS A 55 -12.21 12.84 -7.47
CA LYS A 55 -12.24 12.60 -6.02
C LYS A 55 -11.88 11.15 -5.72
N ASN A 56 -10.84 10.96 -4.91
CA ASN A 56 -10.31 9.65 -4.58
C ASN A 56 -10.03 9.48 -3.08
N SER A 57 -10.51 10.40 -2.25
CA SER A 57 -10.50 10.19 -0.81
C SER A 57 -11.33 8.96 -0.41
N PRO A 58 -10.87 8.18 0.59
CA PRO A 58 -11.44 6.87 0.91
C PRO A 58 -12.84 6.93 1.55
N GLY A 59 -13.25 8.08 2.10
CA GLY A 59 -14.57 8.24 2.72
C GLY A 59 -14.82 7.19 3.82
N HIS A 60 -15.98 6.54 3.80
CA HIS A 60 -16.34 5.52 4.79
C HIS A 60 -15.41 4.30 4.81
N SER A 61 -14.79 3.97 3.68
CA SER A 61 -13.85 2.84 3.62
C SER A 61 -12.54 3.11 4.37
N ALA A 62 -12.29 4.36 4.78
CA ALA A 62 -11.08 4.71 5.51
C ALA A 62 -10.88 3.86 6.78
N ALA A 63 -11.95 3.63 7.54
CA ALA A 63 -11.89 2.84 8.78
C ALA A 63 -11.41 1.40 8.56
N LEU A 64 -11.63 0.81 7.38
CA LEU A 64 -11.19 -0.56 7.07
C LEU A 64 -9.67 -0.64 6.89
N PHE A 65 -9.05 0.43 6.38
CA PHE A 65 -7.62 0.47 6.07
C PHE A 65 -6.81 1.23 7.13
N ALA A 66 -7.48 1.91 8.06
CA ALA A 66 -6.85 2.60 9.18
C ALA A 66 -5.87 1.70 9.97
N PRO A 67 -6.17 0.40 10.26
CA PRO A 67 -5.21 -0.46 10.92
C PRO A 67 -3.91 -0.64 10.16
N LEU A 68 -3.94 -0.66 8.81
CA LEU A 68 -2.74 -0.76 7.99
C LEU A 68 -1.97 0.55 7.93
N ALA A 69 -2.67 1.69 7.86
CA ALA A 69 -2.03 3.01 7.89
C ALA A 69 -1.33 3.26 9.24
N ALA A 70 -1.97 2.86 10.34
CA ALA A 70 -1.42 2.96 11.69
C ALA A 70 -0.08 2.21 11.86
N LEU A 71 0.14 1.12 11.11
CA LEU A 71 1.43 0.42 11.13
C LEU A 71 2.59 1.33 10.71
N LEU A 72 2.34 2.35 9.87
CA LEU A 72 3.37 3.18 9.26
C LEU A 72 3.58 4.53 9.98
N ASP A 73 2.82 4.83 11.03
CA ASP A 73 2.65 6.18 11.60
C ASP A 73 3.66 6.56 12.71
N GLU A 74 4.93 6.13 12.59
CA GLU A 74 6.04 6.30 13.56
C GLU A 74 5.93 5.54 14.91
N GLU A 75 6.99 4.77 15.21
CA GLU A 75 7.43 4.15 16.48
C GLU A 75 6.44 3.48 17.44
N THR A 76 5.16 3.37 17.10
CA THR A 76 4.26 2.43 17.78
C THR A 76 4.40 1.08 17.09
N GLY A 77 5.35 0.29 17.62
CA GLY A 77 5.60 -1.08 17.22
C GLY A 77 4.30 -1.84 17.05
N ALA A 78 4.01 -2.27 15.82
CA ALA A 78 2.78 -2.98 15.49
C ALA A 78 2.60 -4.27 16.31
N ASN A 79 3.71 -4.78 16.87
CA ASN A 79 3.77 -5.79 17.92
C ASN A 79 5.20 -5.82 18.50
N ASP A 80 5.46 -6.69 19.48
CA ASP A 80 6.81 -6.87 20.06
C ASP A 80 7.85 -7.44 19.07
N ASP A 81 7.41 -8.14 18.02
CA ASP A 81 8.29 -8.83 17.07
C ASP A 81 8.43 -8.12 15.71
N ILE A 82 7.41 -7.39 15.24
CA ILE A 82 7.41 -6.79 13.89
C ILE A 82 7.40 -5.28 13.94
N LEU A 83 8.30 -4.66 13.18
CA LEU A 83 8.42 -3.22 13.02
C LEU A 83 8.10 -2.84 11.57
N PHE A 84 7.19 -1.88 11.43
CA PHE A 84 6.91 -1.18 10.20
C PHE A 84 7.50 0.23 10.28
N GLY A 85 7.79 0.82 9.12
CA GLY A 85 8.35 2.16 9.10
C GLY A 85 8.39 2.78 7.71
N LEU A 86 8.98 3.96 7.66
CA LEU A 86 9.26 4.70 6.44
C LEU A 86 10.75 4.97 6.35
N GLU A 87 11.37 4.56 5.24
CA GLU A 87 12.77 4.88 4.94
C GLU A 87 12.87 5.74 3.70
N ARG A 88 13.82 6.68 3.73
CA ARG A 88 14.14 7.50 2.57
C ARG A 88 15.24 6.81 1.75
N THR A 89 14.91 6.48 0.50
CA THR A 89 15.87 5.91 -0.45
C THR A 89 16.97 6.91 -0.79
N VAL A 90 18.07 6.42 -1.39
CA VAL A 90 19.18 7.24 -1.88
C VAL A 90 18.76 8.33 -2.88
N HIS A 91 17.61 8.15 -3.54
CA HIS A 91 17.03 9.12 -4.48
C HIS A 91 16.02 10.08 -3.82
N GLY A 92 15.91 10.07 -2.49
CA GLY A 92 15.03 10.98 -1.74
C GLY A 92 13.56 10.59 -1.71
N VAL A 93 13.20 9.41 -2.24
CA VAL A 93 11.84 8.87 -2.25
C VAL A 93 11.59 8.07 -0.98
N TRP A 94 10.45 8.31 -0.32
CA TRP A 94 9.99 7.55 0.83
C TRP A 94 9.47 6.18 0.42
N ARG A 95 9.83 5.15 1.18
CA ARG A 95 9.40 3.76 1.00
C ARG A 95 8.91 3.21 2.33
N ALA A 96 7.76 2.53 2.30
CA ALA A 96 7.32 1.75 3.42
C ALA A 96 8.24 0.54 3.62
N THR A 97 8.50 0.20 4.88
CA THR A 97 9.37 -0.91 5.25
C THR A 97 8.73 -1.82 6.30
N VAL A 98 9.23 -3.05 6.36
CA VAL A 98 8.88 -4.03 7.38
C VAL A 98 10.13 -4.82 7.77
N ARG A 99 10.29 -5.14 9.06
CA ARG A 99 11.36 -6.00 9.58
C ARG A 99 10.95 -6.70 10.87
N ARG A 100 11.63 -7.81 11.19
CA ARG A 100 11.64 -8.34 12.56
C ARG A 100 12.48 -7.43 13.45
N ARG A 101 12.04 -7.19 14.69
CA ARG A 101 12.72 -6.30 15.64
C ARG A 101 14.16 -6.74 15.93
N GLU A 102 14.38 -8.05 16.04
CA GLU A 102 15.70 -8.64 16.29
C GLU A 102 16.61 -8.66 15.05
N GLN A 103 16.07 -8.40 13.86
CA GLN A 103 16.82 -8.44 12.61
C GLN A 103 17.18 -7.03 12.14
N SER A 104 18.43 -6.88 11.70
CA SER A 104 18.89 -5.64 11.07
C SER A 104 18.44 -5.51 9.62
N GLN A 105 18.03 -6.61 8.99
CA GLN A 105 17.58 -6.57 7.60
C GLN A 105 16.20 -5.91 7.51
N CYS A 106 16.11 -4.92 6.63
CA CYS A 106 14.90 -4.19 6.33
C CYS A 106 14.34 -4.64 4.97
N PHE A 107 13.01 -4.81 4.89
CA PHE A 107 12.33 -5.16 3.66
C PHE A 107 11.48 -3.99 3.16
N TYR A 108 11.58 -3.68 1.87
CA TYR A 108 10.90 -2.55 1.25
C TYR A 108 9.56 -2.98 0.68
N LEU A 109 8.47 -2.61 1.36
CA LEU A 109 7.10 -2.94 0.96
C LEU A 109 6.77 -2.32 -0.41
N LEU A 110 6.07 -3.10 -1.23
CA LEU A 110 5.54 -2.71 -2.53
C LEU A 110 4.02 -2.76 -2.56
N LEU A 111 3.44 -3.83 -2.00
CA LEU A 111 2.02 -4.07 -2.02
C LEU A 111 1.61 -4.81 -0.76
N VAL A 112 0.52 -4.37 -0.14
CA VAL A 112 -0.23 -5.13 0.86
C VAL A 112 -1.48 -5.65 0.17
N TRP A 113 -1.54 -6.97 -0.01
CA TRP A 113 -2.66 -7.62 -0.66
C TRP A 113 -3.57 -8.25 0.38
N GLN A 114 -4.85 -7.89 0.38
CA GLN A 114 -5.84 -8.45 1.29
C GLN A 114 -6.61 -9.59 0.60
N GLU A 115 -6.77 -10.71 1.30
CA GLU A 115 -7.45 -11.91 0.79
C GLU A 115 -8.73 -12.23 1.56
N ALA A 116 -8.72 -12.06 2.87
CA ALA A 116 -9.87 -12.34 3.73
C ALA A 116 -9.94 -11.33 4.88
N TRP A 117 -11.16 -11.03 5.32
CA TRP A 117 -11.39 -10.15 6.47
C TRP A 117 -12.74 -10.43 7.10
N THR A 118 -12.90 -10.03 8.37
CA THR A 118 -14.19 -10.12 9.05
C THR A 118 -15.17 -9.10 8.48
N SER A 119 -16.19 -9.57 7.76
CA SER A 119 -17.27 -8.73 7.22
C SER A 119 -18.43 -8.49 8.20
N ASN A 120 -18.64 -9.40 9.16
CA ASN A 120 -19.72 -9.30 10.14
C ASN A 120 -19.35 -8.38 11.32
N VAL A 121 -20.09 -7.29 11.50
CA VAL A 121 -19.89 -6.30 12.58
C VAL A 121 -20.08 -6.91 13.98
N LEU A 122 -20.91 -7.94 14.13
CA LEU A 122 -21.16 -8.61 15.42
C LEU A 122 -20.18 -9.74 15.76
N ALA A 123 -19.24 -10.05 14.86
CA ALA A 123 -18.23 -11.07 15.16
C ALA A 123 -17.36 -10.63 16.34
N SER A 124 -17.23 -11.51 17.34
CA SER A 124 -16.42 -11.30 18.54
C SER A 124 -14.92 -11.20 18.25
N THR A 125 -14.48 -11.62 17.07
CA THR A 125 -13.08 -11.56 16.64
C THR A 125 -13.01 -10.93 15.25
N LYS A 126 -12.21 -9.87 15.13
CA LYS A 126 -11.93 -9.18 13.86
C LYS A 126 -10.59 -9.63 13.34
N PHE A 127 -10.52 -9.92 12.04
CA PHE A 127 -9.27 -10.24 11.38
C PHE A 127 -9.18 -9.63 9.97
N ILE A 128 -7.95 -9.48 9.50
CA ILE A 128 -7.56 -9.22 8.12
C ILE A 128 -6.41 -10.17 7.79
N GLU A 129 -6.47 -10.84 6.65
CA GLU A 129 -5.43 -11.74 6.15
C GLU A 129 -5.02 -11.37 4.74
N GLY A 130 -3.79 -11.70 4.40
CA GLY A 130 -3.28 -11.40 3.08
C GLY A 130 -1.78 -11.64 2.94
N LYS A 131 -1.18 -10.99 1.96
CA LYS A 131 0.26 -11.09 1.66
C LYS A 131 0.93 -9.72 1.65
N LEU A 132 2.13 -9.67 2.21
CA LEU A 132 3.05 -8.55 2.06
C LEU A 132 3.98 -8.86 0.89
N LEU A 133 3.97 -8.04 -0.16
CA LEU A 133 4.94 -8.07 -1.25
C LEU A 133 6.01 -7.02 -1.00
N TYR A 134 7.28 -7.41 -1.06
CA TYR A 134 8.41 -6.55 -0.75
C TYR A 134 9.66 -6.90 -1.56
N GLN A 135 10.67 -6.04 -1.47
CA GLN A 135 12.01 -6.29 -1.98
C GLN A 135 13.02 -6.29 -0.82
N LYS A 136 14.07 -7.11 -0.92
CA LYS A 136 15.18 -7.10 0.04
C LYS A 136 16.20 -5.99 -0.21
N SER A 137 16.15 -5.40 -1.40
CA SER A 137 16.94 -4.24 -1.83
C SER A 137 16.01 -3.27 -2.54
N PRO A 138 16.12 -1.94 -2.31
CA PRO A 138 15.18 -0.97 -2.87
C PRO A 138 15.25 -0.92 -4.41
N ASN A 139 16.38 -1.33 -4.99
CA ASN A 139 16.62 -1.39 -6.43
C ASN A 139 16.67 -2.83 -6.97
N GLY A 140 16.27 -3.82 -6.17
CA GLY A 140 16.29 -5.22 -6.58
C GLY A 140 15.25 -5.52 -7.65
N THR A 141 15.54 -6.48 -8.54
CA THR A 141 14.57 -6.98 -9.53
C THR A 141 13.77 -8.18 -9.02
N GLU A 142 14.08 -8.65 -7.82
CA GLU A 142 13.43 -9.77 -7.15
C GLU A 142 12.41 -9.27 -6.14
N PHE A 143 11.25 -9.92 -6.15
CA PHE A 143 10.13 -9.60 -5.29
C PHE A 143 9.80 -10.82 -4.44
N PHE A 144 9.50 -10.58 -3.17
CA PHE A 144 9.23 -11.61 -2.20
C PHE A 144 7.86 -11.36 -1.61
N ALA A 145 7.08 -12.43 -1.41
CA ALA A 145 5.81 -12.32 -0.71
C ALA A 145 5.75 -13.25 0.49
N CYS A 146 5.18 -12.79 1.60
CA CYS A 146 4.86 -13.65 2.73
C CYS A 146 3.43 -13.40 3.24
N PRO A 147 2.77 -14.41 3.81
CA PRO A 147 1.48 -14.25 4.48
C PRO A 147 1.56 -13.32 5.70
N TYR A 148 0.49 -12.59 5.97
CA TYR A 148 0.27 -11.88 7.22
C TYR A 148 -1.17 -12.07 7.71
N ARG A 149 -1.36 -11.88 9.02
CA ARG A 149 -2.67 -11.82 9.65
C ARG A 149 -2.67 -10.70 10.68
N ILE A 150 -3.69 -9.84 10.62
CA ILE A 150 -4.02 -8.89 11.68
C ILE A 150 -5.21 -9.47 12.42
N GLN A 151 -5.12 -9.62 13.73
CA GLN A 151 -6.21 -10.06 14.58
C GLN A 151 -6.14 -9.33 15.90
N ASN A 152 -7.24 -8.71 16.32
CA ASN A 152 -7.30 -7.91 17.55
C ASN A 152 -6.15 -6.88 17.65
N GLU A 153 -5.92 -6.15 16.55
CA GLU A 153 -4.85 -5.13 16.40
C GLU A 153 -3.41 -5.68 16.36
N GLU A 154 -3.22 -6.96 16.65
CA GLU A 154 -1.92 -7.62 16.57
C GLU A 154 -1.64 -8.11 15.14
N ILE A 155 -0.48 -7.79 14.58
CA ILE A 155 -0.02 -8.32 13.31
C ILE A 155 0.98 -9.48 13.50
N THR A 156 0.75 -10.56 12.77
CA THR A 156 1.70 -11.66 12.59
C THR A 156 2.14 -11.71 11.13
N VAL A 157 3.45 -11.85 10.89
CA VAL A 157 4.04 -11.96 9.54
C VAL A 157 4.86 -13.25 9.43
N HIS A 158 4.55 -14.05 8.42
CA HIS A 158 5.11 -15.39 8.21
C HIS A 158 6.28 -15.38 7.22
N PHE A 159 7.38 -14.71 7.57
CA PHE A 159 8.58 -14.63 6.71
C PHE A 159 9.16 -16.00 6.31
N GLU A 160 8.92 -17.04 7.11
CA GLU A 160 9.32 -18.42 6.83
C GLU A 160 8.55 -19.07 5.66
N ARG A 161 7.40 -18.49 5.27
CA ARG A 161 6.57 -18.92 4.13
C ARG A 161 6.77 -18.01 2.91
N GLU A 162 7.98 -17.47 2.75
CA GLU A 162 8.33 -16.55 1.66
C GLU A 162 8.27 -17.25 0.28
N GLU A 163 7.66 -16.57 -0.69
CA GLU A 163 7.64 -16.96 -2.10
C GLU A 163 8.39 -15.93 -2.96
N LEU A 164 9.19 -16.40 -3.93
CA LEU A 164 9.90 -15.56 -4.88
C LEU A 164 9.07 -15.28 -6.15
N PHE A 165 9.10 -14.01 -6.59
CA PHE A 165 8.50 -13.50 -7.80
C PHE A 165 9.51 -12.64 -8.58
N THR A 166 9.42 -12.69 -9.91
CA THR A 166 10.32 -11.96 -10.83
C THR A 166 9.61 -10.89 -11.64
N ASP A 167 8.31 -10.68 -11.41
CA ASP A 167 7.50 -9.67 -12.06
C ASP A 167 7.04 -8.62 -11.04
N VAL A 168 7.05 -7.36 -11.45
CA VAL A 168 6.61 -6.20 -10.66
C VAL A 168 5.13 -6.30 -10.32
N LEU A 169 4.35 -6.85 -11.25
CA LEU A 169 2.94 -7.11 -11.02
C LEU A 169 2.78 -8.51 -10.42
N PRO A 170 2.04 -8.66 -9.31
CA PRO A 170 1.83 -9.97 -8.73
C PRO A 170 1.11 -10.86 -9.75
N PRO A 171 1.69 -12.01 -10.14
CA PRO A 171 1.04 -12.91 -11.10
C PRO A 171 -0.27 -13.44 -10.51
N ALA A 172 -1.17 -13.98 -11.34
CA ALA A 172 -2.46 -14.50 -10.85
C ALA A 172 -2.32 -15.49 -9.67
N ARG A 173 -1.24 -16.29 -9.65
CA ARG A 173 -0.91 -17.21 -8.53
C ARG A 173 -0.70 -16.50 -7.19
N PHE A 174 -0.24 -15.24 -7.18
CA PHE A 174 -0.08 -14.47 -5.95
C PHE A 174 -1.41 -14.27 -5.24
N LYS A 175 -2.52 -14.23 -6.00
CA LYS A 175 -3.90 -14.11 -5.49
C LYS A 175 -4.48 -15.41 -4.95
N LEU A 176 -3.77 -16.54 -5.09
CA LEU A 176 -4.20 -17.83 -4.55
C LEU A 176 -3.76 -17.90 -3.08
N GLY A 177 -4.73 -18.12 -2.19
CA GLY A 177 -4.71 -17.70 -0.79
C GLY A 177 -3.55 -18.17 0.10
N CYS A 178 -3.44 -17.58 1.28
CA CYS A 178 -2.51 -17.95 2.35
C CYS A 178 -2.78 -19.33 2.99
N ASP A 179 -3.91 -19.96 2.64
CA ASP A 179 -4.36 -21.26 3.15
C ASP A 179 -3.71 -22.43 2.41
N THR A 180 -2.50 -22.78 2.80
CA THR A 180 -1.93 -24.12 2.53
C THR A 180 -1.58 -24.89 3.80
N ALA A 181 -1.96 -24.39 4.98
CA ALA A 181 -1.94 -25.24 6.17
C ALA A 181 -3.05 -26.29 6.02
N PRO A 182 -2.75 -27.60 6.09
CA PRO A 182 -3.79 -28.62 6.10
C PRO A 182 -4.72 -28.32 7.27
N LYS A 183 -6.03 -28.26 7.01
CA LYS A 183 -7.04 -28.21 8.06
C LYS A 183 -6.81 -29.45 8.92
N SER A 184 -6.17 -29.26 10.07
CA SER A 184 -5.95 -30.33 11.02
C SER A 184 -7.32 -30.90 11.38
N GLY A 185 -7.49 -32.19 11.14
CA GLY A 185 -8.75 -32.88 11.27
C GLY A 185 -9.40 -32.65 12.62
N VAL A 186 -10.69 -32.35 12.60
CA VAL A 186 -11.57 -32.65 13.72
C VAL A 186 -12.32 -33.91 13.30
N VAL A 187 -11.98 -35.00 13.98
CA VAL A 187 -12.77 -36.23 14.06
C VAL A 187 -14.00 -35.95 14.91
#